data_AF-A0A949IBP7-F1
#
_entry.id   AF-A0A949IBP7-F1
#
_cell.length_a   1.000
_cell.length_b   1.000
_cell.length_c   1.000
_cell.angle_alpha   90.00
_cell.angle_beta   90.00
_cell.angle_gamma   90.00
#
_symmetry.space_group_name_H-M   'P 1'
#
loop_
_entity.id
_entity.type
_entity.pdbx_description
1 polymer ?
#
loop_
_entity_poly.entity_id
_entity_poly.type
_entity_poly.pdbx_seq_one_letter_code
_entity_poly.pdbx_strand_id
1 'polypeptide(L)'
;MSKLAEETKNLRNQVRQQTLGYITAALGLVAGLAWNDAIKGLIQAIFPNSHNSVIAQFVYAVLITVAVVLLSTYLVKIFRRGDGSGEGQ
;
A
#
# COMPACT_ATOMS: atom_id res chain seq x y z
N MET A 1 13.50 -29.13 -29.24
CA MET A 1 12.08 -28.88 -28.88
C MET A 1 11.89 -28.52 -27.39
N SER A 2 12.72 -29.00 -26.46
CA SER A 2 12.62 -28.67 -25.02
C SER A 2 12.87 -27.19 -24.68
N LYS A 3 13.89 -26.55 -25.30
CA LYS A 3 14.24 -25.14 -25.03
C LYS A 3 13.11 -24.15 -25.33
N LEU A 4 12.39 -24.34 -26.45
CA LEU A 4 11.27 -23.48 -26.83
C LEU A 4 10.10 -23.57 -25.84
N ALA A 5 9.80 -24.78 -25.34
CA ALA A 5 8.76 -24.98 -24.34
C ALA A 5 9.12 -24.34 -22.99
N GLU A 6 10.40 -24.40 -22.62
CA GLU A 6 10.94 -23.79 -21.40
C GLU A 6 10.92 -22.26 -21.46
N GLU A 7 11.39 -21.68 -22.56
CA GLU A 7 11.33 -20.23 -22.78
C GLU A 7 9.88 -19.72 -22.77
N THR A 8 8.96 -20.40 -23.47
CA THR A 8 7.53 -20.02 -23.46
C THR A 8 6.93 -20.03 -22.05
N LYS A 9 7.29 -21.03 -21.23
CA LYS A 9 6.86 -21.12 -19.83
C LYS A 9 7.43 -19.98 -19.00
N ASN A 10 8.70 -19.63 -19.20
CA ASN A 10 9.37 -18.53 -18.51
C ASN A 10 8.78 -17.17 -18.90
N LEU A 11 8.56 -16.91 -20.20
CA LEU A 11 7.89 -15.70 -20.67
C LEU A 11 6.48 -15.58 -20.07
N ARG A 12 5.69 -16.66 -20.09
CA ARG A 12 4.34 -16.66 -19.49
C ARG A 12 4.38 -16.31 -18.01
N ASN A 13 5.35 -16.85 -17.27
CA ASN A 13 5.51 -16.57 -15.85
C ASN A 13 5.92 -15.11 -15.60
N GLN A 14 6.84 -14.57 -16.41
CA GLN A 14 7.26 -13.16 -16.30
C GLN A 14 6.11 -12.21 -16.62
N VAL A 15 5.34 -12.46 -17.69
CA VAL A 15 4.16 -11.66 -18.03
C VAL A 15 3.16 -11.72 -16.88
N ARG A 16 2.86 -12.90 -16.35
CA ARG A 16 1.95 -13.05 -15.20
C ARG A 16 2.42 -12.26 -13.98
N GLN A 17 3.71 -12.34 -13.62
CA GLN A 17 4.27 -11.60 -12.50
C GLN A 17 4.17 -10.08 -12.69
N GLN A 18 4.49 -9.58 -13.89
CA GLN A 18 4.38 -8.15 -14.20
C GLN A 18 2.93 -7.68 -14.18
N THR A 19 2.01 -8.45 -14.78
CA THR A 19 0.57 -8.14 -14.74
C THR A 19 0.05 -8.08 -13.31
N LEU A 20 0.44 -9.04 -12.45
CA LEU A 20 0.08 -9.01 -11.03
C LEU A 20 0.66 -7.78 -10.32
N GLY A 21 1.90 -7.40 -10.63
CA GLY A 21 2.51 -6.17 -10.12
C GLY A 21 1.71 -4.92 -10.50
N TYR A 22 1.35 -4.78 -11.77
CA TYR A 22 0.55 -3.64 -12.25
C TYR A 22 -0.86 -3.61 -11.64
N ILE A 23 -1.53 -4.76 -11.54
CA ILE A 23 -2.84 -4.86 -10.88
C ILE A 23 -2.72 -4.46 -9.41
N THR A 24 -1.72 -4.97 -8.71
CA THR A 24 -1.51 -4.66 -7.28
C THR A 24 -1.21 -3.17 -7.08
N ALA A 25 -0.40 -2.57 -7.94
CA ALA A 25 -0.11 -1.14 -7.89
C ALA A 25 -1.38 -0.29 -8.14
N ALA A 26 -2.17 -0.64 -9.17
CA ALA A 26 -3.42 0.04 -9.48
C ALA A 26 -4.44 -0.09 -8.34
N LEU A 27 -4.60 -1.29 -7.77
CA LEU A 27 -5.46 -1.53 -6.62
C LEU A 27 -4.96 -0.81 -5.37
N GLY A 28 -3.65 -0.73 -5.16
CA GLY A 28 -3.05 0.04 -4.07
C GLY A 28 -3.39 1.53 -4.17
N LEU A 29 -3.36 2.09 -5.38
CA LEU A 29 -3.80 3.47 -5.64
C LEU A 29 -5.28 3.65 -5.32
N VAL A 30 -6.14 2.78 -5.85
CA VAL A 30 -7.60 2.83 -5.61
C VAL A 30 -7.91 2.69 -4.12
N ALA A 31 -7.26 1.77 -3.41
CA ALA A 31 -7.42 1.58 -1.98
C ALA A 31 -7.00 2.83 -1.18
N GLY A 32 -5.88 3.46 -1.56
CA GLY A 32 -5.43 4.71 -0.94
C GLY A 32 -6.43 5.86 -1.14
N LEU A 33 -7.02 5.98 -2.34
CA LEU A 33 -8.06 6.96 -2.62
C LEU A 33 -9.33 6.69 -1.82
N ALA A 34 -9.80 5.44 -1.78
CA ALA A 34 -10.99 5.08 -1.01
C ALA A 34 -10.82 5.30 0.49
N TRP A 35 -9.63 5.04 1.04
CA TRP A 35 -9.37 5.25 2.46
C TRP A 35 -9.30 6.73 2.84
N ASN A 36 -8.80 7.60 1.95
CA ASN A 36 -8.87 9.05 2.11
C ASN A 36 -10.33 9.52 2.27
N ASP A 37 -11.20 9.10 1.35
CA ASP A 37 -12.62 9.48 1.40
C ASP A 37 -13.34 8.87 2.62
N ALA A 38 -13.00 7.64 3.01
CA ALA A 38 -13.55 7.02 4.21
C ALA A 38 -13.20 7.77 5.50
N ILE A 39 -11.93 8.18 5.65
CA ILE A 39 -11.48 8.95 6.84
C ILE A 39 -12.19 10.31 6.87
N LYS A 40 -12.29 11.01 5.73
CA LYS A 40 -13.02 12.28 5.64
C LYS A 40 -14.49 12.12 5.99
N GLY A 41 -15.15 11.10 5.46
CA GLY A 41 -16.55 10.78 5.77
C GLY A 41 -16.76 10.48 7.25
N LEU A 42 -15.84 9.73 7.87
CA LEU A 42 -15.88 9.46 9.30
C LEU A 42 -15.74 10.75 10.14
N ILE A 43 -14.80 11.62 9.78
CA ILE A 43 -14.62 12.90 10.47
C ILE A 43 -15.87 13.77 10.32
N GLN A 44 -16.47 13.82 9.13
CA GLN A 44 -17.73 14.55 8.91
C GLN A 44 -18.88 13.99 9.73
N ALA A 45 -18.99 12.66 9.85
CA ALA A 45 -20.02 12.01 10.65
C ALA A 45 -19.88 12.31 12.16
N ILE A 46 -18.65 12.37 12.67
CA ILE A 46 -18.38 12.68 14.08
C ILE A 46 -18.50 14.19 14.36
N PHE A 47 -18.16 15.03 13.38
CA PHE A 47 -18.22 16.49 13.47
C PHE A 47 -19.19 17.05 12.41
N PRO A 48 -20.51 17.03 12.63
CA PRO A 48 -21.51 17.42 11.63
C PRO A 48 -21.41 18.88 11.15
N ASN A 49 -20.77 19.78 11.93
CA ASN A 49 -20.52 21.19 11.55
C ASN A 49 -19.08 21.41 11.00
N SER A 50 -18.40 20.36 10.53
CA SER A 50 -16.96 20.39 10.20
C SER A 50 -16.59 20.96 8.84
N HIS A 51 -17.54 21.37 7.99
CA HIS A 51 -17.25 21.82 6.62
C HIS A 51 -16.11 22.86 6.53
N ASN A 52 -15.92 23.69 7.57
CA ASN A 52 -14.80 24.64 7.71
C ASN A 52 -14.16 24.64 9.12
N SER A 53 -14.29 23.54 9.88
CA SER A 53 -13.69 23.51 11.22
C SER A 53 -12.20 23.19 11.12
N VAL A 54 -11.35 24.17 11.45
CA VAL A 54 -9.89 24.02 11.55
C VAL A 54 -9.53 22.80 12.43
N ILE A 55 -10.30 22.55 13.48
CA ILE A 55 -10.11 21.38 14.38
C ILE A 55 -10.25 20.06 13.62
N ALA A 56 -11.22 19.93 12.71
CA ALA A 56 -11.42 18.72 11.92
C ALA A 56 -10.24 18.46 10.96
N GLN A 57 -9.65 19.51 10.38
CA GLN A 57 -8.46 19.42 9.54
C GLN A 57 -7.23 19.00 10.34
N PHE A 58 -7.05 19.54 11.56
CA PHE A 58 -5.98 19.11 12.46
C PHE A 58 -6.13 17.66 12.90
N VAL A 59 -7.35 17.20 13.22
CA VAL A 59 -7.61 15.79 13.55
C VAL A 59 -7.28 14.90 12.36
N TYR A 60 -7.71 15.27 11.14
CA TYR A 60 -7.34 14.54 9.92
C TYR A 60 -5.81 14.45 9.75
N ALA A 61 -5.11 15.58 9.91
CA ALA A 61 -3.66 15.64 9.76
C ALA A 61 -2.94 14.74 10.78
N VAL A 62 -3.34 14.79 12.06
CA VAL A 62 -2.73 13.93 13.09
C VAL A 62 -3.00 12.45 12.79
N LEU A 63 -4.24 12.09 12.44
CA LEU A 63 -4.60 10.70 12.13
C LEU A 63 -3.81 10.16 10.95
N ILE A 64 -3.70 10.92 9.85
CA ILE A 64 -2.97 10.46 8.67
C ILE A 64 -1.47 10.36 8.95
N THR A 65 -0.89 11.28 9.71
CA THR A 65 0.53 11.20 10.13
C THR A 65 0.79 9.94 10.96
N VAL A 66 -0.05 9.64 11.95
CA VAL A 66 0.09 8.42 12.76
C VAL A 66 -0.01 7.18 11.87
N ALA A 67 -1.00 7.12 10.97
CA ALA A 67 -1.15 6.00 10.04
C ALA A 67 0.08 5.81 9.14
N VAL A 68 0.62 6.90 8.57
CA VAL A 68 1.82 6.88 7.73
C VAL A 68 3.04 6.42 8.52
N VAL A 69 3.25 6.89 9.74
CA VAL A 69 4.37 6.47 10.60
C VAL A 69 4.29 4.99 10.93
N LEU A 70 3.10 4.49 11.29
CA LEU A 70 2.89 3.06 11.58
C LEU A 70 3.14 2.21 10.34
N LEU A 71 2.58 2.58 9.20
CA LEU A 71 2.77 1.87 7.94
C LEU A 71 4.23 1.87 7.49
N SER A 72 4.91 3.01 7.59
CA SER A 72 6.33 3.16 7.23
C SER A 72 7.22 2.30 8.13
N THR A 73 6.98 2.31 9.43
CA THR A 73 7.73 1.49 10.40
C THR A 73 7.50 0.00 10.16
N TYR A 74 6.26 -0.39 9.85
CA TYR A 74 5.91 -1.77 9.53
C TYR A 74 6.59 -2.26 8.25
N LEU A 75 6.57 -1.46 7.18
CA LEU A 75 7.25 -1.75 5.92
C LEU A 75 8.75 -1.93 6.14
N VAL A 76 9.41 -1.00 6.84
CA VAL A 76 10.85 -1.10 7.16
C VAL A 76 11.14 -2.39 7.93
N LYS A 77 10.28 -2.79 8.88
CA LYS A 77 10.45 -4.04 9.64
C LYS A 77 10.31 -5.30 8.78
N ILE A 78 9.41 -5.30 7.79
CA ILE A 78 9.26 -6.42 6.85
C ILE A 78 10.49 -6.51 5.95
N PHE A 79 10.92 -5.40 5.36
CA PHE A 79 12.08 -5.40 4.45
C PHE A 79 13.35 -5.81 5.18
N ARG A 80 13.59 -5.33 6.42
CA ARG A 80 14.73 -5.76 7.23
C ARG A 80 14.70 -7.23 7.62
N ARG A 81 13.54 -7.90 7.61
CA ARG A 81 13.41 -9.35 7.85
C ARG A 81 13.72 -10.18 6.60
N GLY A 82 13.64 -9.59 5.41
CA GLY A 82 14.03 -10.25 4.15
C GLY A 82 15.55 -10.43 4.02
N ASP A 83 16.34 -9.54 4.63
CA ASP A 83 17.80 -9.51 4.47
C ASP A 83 18.56 -10.28 5.57
N GLY A 84 17.86 -10.85 6.56
CA GLY A 84 18.46 -11.47 7.74
C GLY A 84 18.83 -12.96 7.63
N SER A 85 18.81 -13.55 6.43
CA SER A 85 19.10 -14.99 6.23
C SER A 85 20.39 -15.28 5.44
N GLY A 86 21.25 -14.28 5.25
CA GLY A 86 22.45 -14.38 4.40
C GLY A 86 23.80 -14.33 5.11
N GLU A 87 23.86 -14.13 6.43
CA GLU A 87 25.13 -14.05 7.15
C GLU A 87 25.09 -14.87 8.45
N GLY A 88 25.56 -16.10 8.32
CA GLY A 88 25.77 -17.04 9.42
C GLY A 88 26.54 -18.25 8.89
N GLN A 89 27.86 -18.05 8.76
CA GLN A 89 28.98 -19.02 8.72
C GLN A 89 28.64 -20.48 8.44
#